data_AF-A0A1D6HG70-F1
#
_entry.id   AF-A0A1D6HG70-F1
#
_cell.length_a   1.000
_cell.length_b   1.000
_cell.length_c   1.000
_cell.angle_alpha   90.00
_cell.angle_beta   90.00
_cell.angle_gamma   90.00
#
_symmetry.space_group_name_H-M   'P 1'
#
loop_
_entity.id
_entity.type
_entity.pdbx_description
1 polymer ?
#
loop_
_entity_poly.entity_id
_entity_poly.type
_entity_poly.pdbx_seq_one_letter_code
_entity_poly.pdbx_strand_id
1 'polypeptide(L)'
;MWSWLTKIASACLGPVRRCARTRKDEDDSDNGRGVADDLLWSRDLGRHAAGQFSFAVVQANEALEDHSQVETGSAATFVGVYDGHGGAEAARFISDHLFAHLIRE
;
A
#
# COMPACT_ATOMS: atom_id res chain seq x y z
N MET A 1 -14.59 -2.57 -27.88
CA MET A 1 -15.02 -3.95 -27.54
C MET A 1 -13.96 -4.81 -26.83
N TRP A 2 -12.66 -4.45 -26.84
CA TRP A 2 -11.59 -5.30 -26.26
C TRP A 2 -10.78 -4.60 -25.15
N SER A 3 -11.26 -3.46 -24.63
CA SER A 3 -10.49 -2.62 -23.69
C SER A 3 -10.19 -3.30 -22.36
N TRP A 4 -10.98 -4.30 -21.96
CA TRP A 4 -10.75 -5.07 -20.74
C TRP A 4 -9.60 -6.08 -20.91
N LEU A 5 -9.50 -6.73 -22.08
CA LEU A 5 -8.39 -7.62 -22.42
C LEU A 5 -7.07 -6.85 -22.50
N THR A 6 -7.07 -5.64 -23.04
CA THR A 6 -5.87 -4.79 -23.09
C THR A 6 -5.42 -4.36 -21.69
N LYS A 7 -6.36 -4.10 -20.77
CA LYS A 7 -6.06 -3.79 -19.36
C LYS A 7 -5.49 -5.00 -18.63
N ILE A 8 -6.05 -6.18 -18.84
CA ILE A 8 -5.53 -7.43 -18.25
C ILE A 8 -4.14 -7.72 -18.81
N ALA A 9 -3.96 -7.73 -20.13
CA ALA A 9 -2.66 -7.98 -20.75
C ALA A 9 -1.59 -6.99 -20.27
N SER A 10 -1.92 -5.69 -20.16
CA SER A 10 -1.02 -4.68 -19.63
C SER A 10 -0.70 -4.84 -18.14
N ALA A 11 -1.63 -5.35 -17.33
CA ALA A 11 -1.40 -5.65 -15.93
C ALA A 11 -0.59 -6.95 -15.74
N CYS A 12 -0.79 -7.93 -16.63
CA CYS A 12 -0.10 -9.22 -16.58
C CYS A 12 1.36 -9.16 -17.05
N LEU A 13 1.68 -8.22 -17.93
CA LEU A 13 3.03 -8.02 -18.48
C LEU A 13 3.86 -6.98 -17.71
N GLY A 14 3.31 -6.40 -16.64
CA GLY A 14 4.01 -5.44 -15.80
C GLY A 14 4.86 -6.14 -14.73
N PRO A 15 6.05 -5.60 -14.38
CA PRO A 15 6.78 -6.07 -13.21
C PRO A 15 5.94 -5.89 -11.93
N VAL A 16 6.15 -6.75 -10.94
CA VAL A 16 5.51 -6.64 -9.61
C VAL A 16 5.72 -5.22 -9.11
N ARG A 17 4.62 -4.51 -8.87
CA ARG A 17 4.68 -3.14 -8.37
C ARG A 17 4.51 -3.16 -6.88
N ARG A 18 5.54 -2.71 -6.16
CA ARG A 18 5.39 -2.32 -4.76
C ARG A 18 4.49 -1.09 -4.73
N CYS A 19 3.22 -1.31 -4.39
CA CYS A 19 2.19 -0.30 -4.60
C CYS A 19 2.15 0.74 -3.49
N ALA A 20 2.48 0.35 -2.25
CA ALA A 20 2.73 1.28 -1.16
C ALA A 20 3.15 0.55 0.13
N ARG A 21 3.93 1.25 0.95
CA ARG A 21 4.05 1.04 2.39
C ARG A 21 3.54 2.30 3.07
N THR A 22 2.95 2.18 4.26
CA THR A 22 2.81 3.30 5.19
C THR A 22 4.20 3.88 5.50
N ARG A 23 4.62 4.89 4.73
CA ARG A 23 5.84 5.68 4.97
C ARG A 23 5.39 7.08 5.32
N LYS A 24 5.71 7.49 6.55
CA LYS A 24 5.86 8.89 6.90
C LYS A 24 7.35 9.19 6.78
N ASP A 25 7.85 9.21 5.55
CA ASP A 25 9.21 9.69 5.29
C ASP A 25 9.08 11.20 5.10
N GLU A 26 9.70 11.97 5.99
CA GLU A 26 9.82 13.43 5.89
C GLU A 26 10.68 13.78 4.66
N ASP A 27 10.07 13.96 3.49
CA ASP A 27 10.72 14.57 2.33
C ASP A 27 9.70 15.37 1.50
N ASP A 28 9.70 16.67 1.80
CA ASP A 28 9.65 17.83 0.90
C ASP A 28 8.38 18.22 0.10
N SER A 29 8.13 19.53 0.21
CA SER A 29 7.47 20.45 -0.73
C SER A 29 5.94 20.43 -0.88
N ASP A 30 5.34 21.36 -0.13
CA ASP A 30 4.24 22.27 -0.49
C ASP A 30 3.59 22.04 -1.87
N ASN A 31 2.36 21.51 -1.84
CA ASN A 31 1.38 21.82 -2.87
C ASN A 31 -0.04 21.77 -2.31
N GLY A 32 -0.44 22.84 -1.62
CA GLY A 32 -1.80 23.40 -1.61
C GLY A 32 -3.00 22.45 -1.76
N ARG A 33 -3.14 21.44 -0.90
CA ARG A 33 -4.40 20.67 -0.76
C ARG A 33 -4.80 20.71 0.72
N GLY A 34 -5.92 21.40 0.98
CA GLY A 34 -6.29 21.91 2.29
C GLY A 34 -6.30 20.88 3.41
N VAL A 35 -5.93 21.34 4.62
CA VAL A 35 -6.09 20.70 5.94
C VAL A 35 -6.23 19.18 5.83
N ALA A 36 -5.19 18.52 5.31
CA ALA A 36 -5.09 17.09 5.47
C ALA A 36 -4.99 16.86 6.98
N ASP A 37 -5.91 16.07 7.52
CA ASP A 37 -5.80 15.59 8.89
C ASP A 37 -4.44 14.87 8.99
N ASP A 38 -3.47 15.44 9.69
CA ASP A 38 -2.09 14.93 9.78
C ASP A 38 -2.04 13.48 10.30
N LEU A 39 -3.16 13.01 10.89
CA LEU A 39 -3.37 11.65 11.38
C LEU A 39 -3.91 10.69 10.30
N LEU A 40 -4.49 11.20 9.21
CA LEU A 40 -5.04 10.40 8.11
C LEU A 40 -4.03 10.36 6.95
N TRP A 41 -3.51 9.17 6.69
CA TRP A 41 -2.81 8.89 5.44
C TRP A 41 -3.70 8.02 4.57
N SER A 42 -3.84 8.39 3.29
CA SER A 42 -4.65 7.61 2.35
C SER A 42 -4.00 7.56 0.97
N ARG A 43 -4.28 6.49 0.25
CA ARG A 43 -3.94 6.34 -1.15
C ARG A 43 -5.21 6.34 -1.97
N ASP A 44 -5.22 7.20 -2.99
CA ASP A 44 -6.25 7.22 -4.02
C ASP A 44 -6.38 5.86 -4.72
N LEU A 45 -7.49 5.67 -5.45
CA LEU A 45 -7.79 4.42 -6.17
C LEU A 45 -6.66 4.03 -7.14
N GLY A 46 -5.89 3.02 -6.75
CA GLY A 46 -4.94 2.30 -7.58
C GLY A 46 -5.63 1.29 -8.50
N ARG A 47 -5.01 1.00 -9.64
CA ARG A 47 -5.48 -0.03 -10.59
C ARG A 47 -4.81 -1.38 -10.32
N HIS A 48 -5.57 -2.45 -10.47
CA HIS A 48 -5.14 -3.84 -10.44
C HIS A 48 -5.75 -4.63 -11.62
N ALA A 49 -5.20 -5.81 -11.95
CA ALA A 49 -5.65 -6.67 -13.04
C ALA A 49 -7.15 -7.01 -13.00
N ALA A 50 -7.74 -7.06 -11.81
CA ALA A 50 -9.16 -7.38 -11.60
C ALA A 50 -10.02 -6.20 -11.11
N GLY A 51 -9.51 -4.96 -11.09
CA GLY A 51 -10.31 -3.81 -10.63
C GLY A 51 -9.50 -2.61 -10.11
N GLN A 52 -10.05 -1.94 -9.10
CA GLN A 52 -9.43 -0.81 -8.42
C GLN A 52 -9.45 -1.02 -6.91
N PHE A 53 -8.45 -0.48 -6.21
CA PHE A 53 -8.37 -0.53 -4.75
C PHE A 53 -7.84 0.80 -4.22
N SER A 54 -8.27 1.17 -3.02
CA SER A 54 -7.70 2.27 -2.23
C SER A 54 -7.45 1.73 -0.83
N PHE A 55 -6.63 2.42 -0.06
CA PHE A 55 -6.48 2.11 1.36
C PHE A 55 -6.04 3.35 2.12
N ALA A 56 -6.30 3.34 3.42
CA ALA A 56 -6.01 4.45 4.32
C ALA A 56 -5.64 3.90 5.70
N VAL A 57 -4.93 4.72 6.45
CA VAL A 57 -4.64 4.53 7.88
C VAL A 57 -5.01 5.81 8.60
N VAL A 58 -5.63 5.68 9.77
CA VAL A 58 -5.94 6.81 10.65
C VAL A 58 -5.23 6.55 11.97
N GLN A 59 -4.38 7.49 12.37
CA GLN A 59 -3.67 7.43 13.63
C GLN A 59 -4.60 7.81 14.78
N ALA A 60 -4.84 6.87 15.69
CA ALA A 60 -5.65 7.09 16.90
C ALA A 60 -4.81 7.28 18.18
N ASN A 61 -3.62 6.69 18.23
CA ASN A 61 -2.70 6.75 19.37
C ASN A 61 -1.64 7.84 19.18
N GLU A 62 -0.89 8.15 20.25
CA GLU A 62 0.25 9.09 20.21
C GLU A 62 1.29 8.70 19.15
N ALA A 63 1.53 7.39 18.99
CA ALA A 63 2.33 6.82 17.92
C ALA A 63 1.46 5.94 17.02
N LEU A 64 1.72 5.99 15.71
CA LEU A 64 1.12 5.06 14.76
C LEU A 64 1.86 3.71 14.84
N GLU A 65 1.26 2.74 15.54
CA GLU A 65 1.79 1.38 15.67
C GLU A 65 1.37 0.47 14.50
N ASP A 66 0.26 0.81 13.84
CA ASP A 66 -0.29 0.06 12.72
C ASP A 66 0.55 0.23 11.46
N HIS A 67 0.81 -0.88 10.78
CA HIS A 67 1.45 -0.89 9.48
C HIS A 67 0.59 -1.62 8.45
N SER A 68 0.65 -1.16 7.20
CA SER A 68 0.00 -1.82 6.08
C SER A 68 0.89 -1.79 4.83
N GLN A 69 0.60 -2.71 3.92
CA GLN A 69 1.28 -2.78 2.63
C GLN A 69 0.41 -3.41 1.57
N VAL A 70 0.63 -3.00 0.32
CA VAL A 70 0.01 -3.62 -0.84
C VAL A 70 1.05 -3.84 -1.93
N GLU A 71 1.09 -5.07 -2.45
CA GLU A 71 1.87 -5.43 -3.63
C GLU A 71 0.95 -6.06 -4.68
N THR A 72 1.01 -5.53 -5.90
CA THR A 72 0.18 -6.01 -7.01
C THR A 72 1.09 -6.68 -8.03
N GLY A 73 0.81 -7.95 -8.31
CA GLY A 73 1.38 -8.71 -9.40
C GLY A 73 0.38 -8.93 -10.54
N SER A 74 0.85 -9.62 -11.57
CA SER A 74 0.09 -10.00 -12.76
C SER A 74 -1.05 -10.99 -12.46
N ALA A 75 -0.84 -11.88 -11.48
CA ALA A 75 -1.75 -12.97 -11.13
C ALA A 75 -2.40 -12.83 -9.75
N ALA A 76 -1.83 -12.01 -8.87
CA ALA A 76 -2.29 -11.87 -7.49
C ALA A 76 -2.04 -10.46 -6.94
N THR A 77 -2.86 -10.06 -5.98
CA THR A 77 -2.59 -8.89 -5.13
C THR A 77 -2.43 -9.37 -3.69
N PHE A 78 -1.34 -8.95 -3.07
CA PHE A 78 -1.05 -9.20 -1.67
C PHE A 78 -1.37 -7.94 -0.87
N VAL A 79 -2.23 -8.08 0.14
CA VAL A 79 -2.64 -7.00 1.05
C VAL A 79 -2.30 -7.43 2.46
N GLY A 80 -1.57 -6.58 3.19
CA GLY A 80 -1.20 -6.79 4.59
C GLY A 80 -1.69 -5.62 5.45
N VAL A 81 -2.33 -5.94 6.57
CA VAL A 81 -2.74 -5.01 7.62
C VAL A 81 -2.28 -5.59 8.94
N TYR A 82 -1.48 -4.83 9.68
CA TYR A 82 -0.79 -5.28 10.89
C TYR A 82 -1.11 -4.30 12.02
N ASP A 83 -1.87 -4.75 13.00
CA ASP A 83 -2.20 -4.03 14.23
C ASP A 83 -1.00 -4.12 15.18
N GLY A 84 -0.39 -2.97 15.48
CA GLY A 84 0.80 -2.90 16.33
C GLY A 84 0.45 -2.69 17.80
N HIS A 85 1.23 -3.28 18.71
CA HIS A 85 1.03 -3.09 20.14
C HIS A 85 2.35 -3.14 20.92
N GLY A 86 2.55 -2.20 21.84
CA GLY A 86 3.77 -2.11 22.64
C GLY A 86 4.96 -1.58 21.82
N GLY A 87 4.67 -0.79 20.80
CA GLY A 87 5.60 -0.26 19.81
C GLY A 87 5.32 -0.75 18.38
N ALA A 88 5.71 0.05 17.40
CA ALA A 88 5.52 -0.22 15.97
C ALA A 88 6.46 -1.31 15.40
N GLU A 89 7.46 -1.76 16.17
CA GLU A 89 8.58 -2.56 15.68
C GLU A 89 8.15 -3.91 15.08
N ALA A 90 7.20 -4.61 15.72
CA ALA A 90 6.74 -5.90 15.22
C ALA A 90 5.92 -5.75 13.93
N ALA A 91 4.96 -4.83 13.91
CA ALA A 91 4.14 -4.54 12.74
C ALA A 91 5.00 -4.03 11.57
N ARG A 92 5.98 -3.17 11.84
CA ARG A 92 6.98 -2.72 10.88
C ARG A 92 7.82 -3.88 10.35
N PHE A 93 8.35 -4.74 11.23
CA PHE A 93 9.14 -5.90 10.81
C PHE A 93 8.37 -6.81 9.85
N ILE A 94 7.09 -7.08 10.15
CA ILE A 94 6.24 -7.90 9.26
C ILE A 94 6.03 -7.20 7.92
N SER A 95 5.72 -5.89 7.92
CA SER A 95 5.62 -5.11 6.68
C SER A 95 6.96 -5.05 5.91
N ASP A 96 8.08 -5.25 6.58
CA ASP A 96 9.39 -5.20 5.95
C ASP A 96 9.79 -6.47 5.24
N HIS A 97 9.30 -7.60 5.71
CA HIS A 97 9.86 -8.90 5.33
C HIS A 97 8.81 -9.87 4.77
N LEU A 98 7.54 -9.80 5.20
CA LEU A 98 6.57 -10.86 4.90
C LEU A 98 6.40 -11.11 3.39
N PHE A 99 6.25 -10.06 2.59
CA PHE A 99 6.03 -10.22 1.16
C PHE A 99 7.30 -10.65 0.41
N ALA A 100 8.49 -10.28 0.90
CA ALA A 100 9.74 -10.80 0.35
C ALA A 100 9.88 -12.32 0.53
N HIS A 101 9.18 -12.91 1.50
CA HIS A 101 9.08 -14.35 1.70
C HIS A 101 7.95 -15.01 0.90
N LEU A 102 6.89 -14.27 0.55
CA LEU A 102 5.73 -14.79 -0.19
C LEU A 102 5.84 -14.63 -1.71
N ILE A 103 6.56 -13.62 -2.20
CA ILE A 103 6.60 -13.19 -3.61
C ILE A 103 7.95 -13.59 -4.27
N ARG A 104 8.75 -14.44 -3.62
CA ARG A 104 10.06 -14.88 -4.11
C ARG A 104 10.04 -16.06 -5.08
N GLU A 105 8.91 -16.32 -5.72
CA GLU A 105 8.72 -17.39 -6.73
C GLU A 105 8.67 -16.84 -8.15
#